data_AF-A0A2N0B2W0-F1
#
_entry.id   AF-A0A2N0B2W0-F1
#
_cell.length_a   1.000
_cell.length_b   1.000
_cell.length_c   1.000
_cell.angle_alpha   90.00
_cell.angle_beta   90.00
_cell.angle_gamma   90.00
#
_symmetry.space_group_name_H-M   'P 1'
#
loop_
_entity.id
_entity.type
_entity.pdbx_description
1 polymer ?
#
loop_
_entity_poly.entity_id
_entity_poly.type
_entity_poly.pdbx_seq_one_letter_code
_entity_poly.pdbx_strand_id
1 'polypeptide(L)'
;HQSFRLIPRAAFSQGLKDLEDNQNIAATVAHMSSFQTRQYKGKVTDIRECDDSDYELMLAVRQAGSENSALFFGPKAGEGWNRYILRPAVAVTFELSELYEQSPGAKAGDKIR
;
A
#
# COMPACT_ATOMS: atom_id res chain seq x y z
N HIS A 1 8.66 13.79 4.48
CA HIS A 1 7.56 13.27 3.62
C HIS A 1 6.72 12.35 4.47
N GLN A 2 5.49 12.76 4.78
CA GLN A 2 4.49 11.89 5.41
C GLN A 2 3.97 10.93 4.33
N SER A 3 3.91 9.64 4.65
CA SER A 3 3.35 8.63 3.76
C SER A 3 2.04 8.14 4.34
N PHE A 4 1.01 8.10 3.51
CA PHE A 4 -0.34 7.70 3.86
C PHE A 4 -0.66 6.31 3.31
N ARG A 5 -1.32 5.46 4.11
CA ARG A 5 -1.81 4.15 3.69
C ARG A 5 -3.22 3.92 4.20
N LEU A 6 -4.11 3.52 3.30
CA LEU A 6 -5.40 2.93 3.65
C LEU A 6 -5.21 1.43 3.88
N ILE A 7 -5.63 0.94 5.04
CA ILE A 7 -5.53 -0.47 5.42
C ILE A 7 -6.93 -1.01 5.71
N PRO A 8 -7.49 -1.90 4.87
CA PRO A 8 -8.77 -2.55 5.14
C PRO A 8 -8.69 -3.40 6.40
N ARG A 9 -9.63 -3.17 7.33
CA ARG A 9 -9.66 -3.88 8.63
C ARG A 9 -9.79 -5.40 8.45
N ALA A 10 -10.55 -5.83 7.44
CA ALA A 10 -10.77 -7.24 7.15
C ALA A 10 -9.49 -8.01 6.78
N ALA A 11 -8.50 -7.33 6.19
CA ALA A 11 -7.27 -7.95 5.73
C ALA A 11 -6.12 -7.82 6.75
N PHE A 12 -6.27 -6.98 7.78
CA PHE A 12 -5.14 -6.55 8.60
C PHE A 12 -5.47 -6.38 10.09
N SER A 13 -6.50 -7.04 10.60
CA SER A 13 -6.94 -6.87 11.99
C SER A 13 -5.85 -7.14 13.04
N GLN A 14 -4.99 -8.14 12.81
CA GLN A 14 -3.86 -8.41 13.71
C GLN A 14 -2.74 -7.37 13.52
N GLY A 15 -2.43 -7.05 12.27
CA GLY A 15 -1.39 -6.05 11.98
C GLY A 15 -1.73 -4.66 12.52
N LEU A 16 -3.02 -4.30 12.64
CA LEU A 16 -3.42 -3.05 13.31
C LEU A 16 -3.05 -3.03 14.79
N LYS A 17 -3.23 -4.15 15.50
CA LYS A 17 -2.78 -4.26 16.90
C LYS A 17 -1.27 -4.14 17.00
N ASP A 18 -0.54 -4.79 16.09
CA ASP A 18 0.92 -4.71 16.06
C ASP A 18 1.39 -3.25 15.81
N LEU A 19 0.68 -2.49 14.97
CA LEU A 19 0.95 -1.07 14.75
C LEU A 19 0.63 -0.21 15.99
N GLU A 20 -0.44 -0.51 16.71
CA GLU A 20 -0.77 0.16 17.98
C GLU A 20 0.29 -0.13 19.04
N ASP A 21 0.82 -1.37 19.09
CA ASP A 21 1.76 -1.83 20.10
C ASP A 21 3.20 -1.34 19.87
N ASN A 22 3.70 -1.43 18.64
CA ASN A 22 5.12 -1.17 18.33
C ASN A 22 5.37 0.02 17.39
N GLN A 23 4.32 0.54 16.75
CA GLN A 23 4.35 1.69 15.86
C GLN A 23 5.32 1.59 14.68
N ASN A 24 5.84 0.41 14.35
CA ASN A 24 6.73 0.21 13.22
C ASN A 24 5.94 -0.30 12.02
N ILE A 25 6.19 0.28 10.86
CA ILE A 25 5.56 -0.12 9.62
C ILE A 25 6.60 -0.36 8.53
N ALA A 26 6.35 -1.38 7.72
CA ALA A 26 7.03 -1.59 6.45
C ALA A 26 5.97 -1.75 5.35
N ALA A 27 5.93 -0.81 4.40
CA ALA A 27 4.99 -0.82 3.29
C ALA A 27 5.74 -0.99 1.98
N THR A 28 5.45 -2.07 1.25
CA THR A 28 5.98 -2.30 -0.09
C THR A 28 5.00 -1.78 -1.13
N VAL A 29 5.46 -0.92 -2.04
CA VAL A 29 4.67 -0.37 -3.14
C VAL A 29 5.26 -0.84 -4.45
N ALA A 30 4.44 -1.47 -5.27
CA ALA A 30 4.79 -1.81 -6.64
C ALA A 30 4.09 -0.83 -7.59
N HIS A 31 4.86 -0.20 -8.46
CA HIS A 31 4.34 0.56 -9.58
C HIS A 31 4.04 -0.41 -10.73
N MET A 32 2.76 -0.68 -10.95
CA MET A 32 2.31 -1.79 -11.78
C MET A 32 2.76 -1.75 -13.25
N SER A 33 2.95 -0.57 -13.84
CA SER A 33 3.34 -0.46 -15.24
C SER A 33 4.85 -0.52 -15.46
N SER A 34 5.66 -0.14 -14.47
CA SER A 34 7.13 -0.19 -14.56
C SER A 34 7.74 -1.38 -13.81
N PHE A 35 6.92 -2.13 -13.07
CA PHE A 35 7.34 -3.19 -12.14
C PHE A 35 8.35 -2.73 -11.08
N GLN A 36 8.53 -1.41 -10.93
CA GLN A 36 9.40 -0.85 -9.92
C GLN A 36 8.75 -1.01 -8.56
N THR A 37 9.47 -1.63 -7.63
CA THR A 37 8.95 -1.91 -6.29
C THR A 37 9.87 -1.30 -5.25
N ARG A 38 9.30 -0.60 -4.27
CA ARG A 38 10.05 0.01 -3.18
C ARG A 38 9.44 -0.35 -1.84
N GLN A 39 10.27 -0.57 -0.83
CA GLN A 39 9.82 -0.77 0.54
C GLN A 39 10.16 0.45 1.39
N TYR A 40 9.14 0.99 2.02
CA TYR A 40 9.18 2.16 2.89
C TYR A 40 9.07 1.66 4.33
N LYS A 41 10.05 1.94 5.17
CA LYS A 41 10.00 1.62 6.60
C LYS A 41 9.99 2.88 7.45
N GLY A 42 9.28 2.84 8.56
CA GLY A 42 9.12 4.02 9.38
C GLY A 42 8.36 3.80 10.66
N LYS A 43 8.10 4.91 11.35
CA LYS A 43 7.26 4.93 12.55
C LYS A 43 5.92 5.56 12.28
N VAL A 44 4.85 4.87 12.68
CA VAL A 44 3.48 5.36 12.65
C VAL A 44 3.36 6.54 13.60
N THR A 45 2.80 7.64 13.10
CA THR A 45 2.54 8.87 13.85
C THR A 45 1.06 9.10 14.08
N ASP A 46 0.19 8.52 13.25
CA ASP A 46 -1.26 8.67 13.38
C ASP A 46 -1.98 7.45 12.77
N ILE A 47 -3.07 7.03 13.43
CA ILE A 47 -4.03 6.05 12.93
C ILE A 47 -5.42 6.65 13.16
N ARG A 48 -6.17 6.85 12.08
CA ARG A 48 -7.51 7.41 12.14
C ARG A 48 -8.49 6.63 11.28
N GLU A 49 -9.78 6.81 11.53
CA GLU A 49 -10.81 6.33 10.59
C GLU A 49 -10.64 7.02 9.25
N CYS A 50 -10.88 6.26 8.17
CA CYS A 50 -10.88 6.83 6.83
C CYS A 50 -12.08 7.76 6.63
N ASP A 51 -11.83 8.90 5.99
CA ASP A 51 -12.85 9.79 5.47
C ASP A 51 -13.15 9.50 3.99
N ASP A 52 -14.11 10.22 3.40
CA ASP A 52 -14.50 9.99 2.01
C ASP A 52 -13.36 10.28 1.03
N SER A 53 -12.46 11.23 1.33
CA SER A 53 -11.31 11.55 0.47
C SER A 53 -10.31 10.39 0.40
N ASP A 54 -10.12 9.68 1.52
CA ASP A 54 -9.26 8.49 1.55
C ASP A 54 -9.82 7.37 0.67
N TYR A 55 -11.15 7.19 0.72
CA TYR A 55 -11.84 6.20 -0.09
C TYR A 55 -11.85 6.56 -1.57
N GLU A 56 -12.07 7.83 -1.92
CA GLU A 56 -11.98 8.33 -3.30
C GLU A 56 -10.59 8.09 -3.89
N LEU A 57 -9.53 8.42 -3.15
CA LEU A 57 -8.16 8.14 -3.54
C LEU A 57 -7.95 6.65 -3.82
N MET A 58 -8.38 5.78 -2.89
CA MET A 58 -8.18 4.34 -3.05
C MET A 58 -9.04 3.72 -4.15
N LEU A 59 -10.21 4.27 -4.43
CA LEU A 59 -11.02 3.88 -5.59
C LEU A 59 -10.27 4.20 -6.89
N ALA A 60 -9.67 5.39 -7.00
CA ALA A 60 -8.88 5.76 -8.17
C ALA A 60 -7.64 4.85 -8.32
N VAL A 61 -6.93 4.55 -7.22
CA VAL A 61 -5.79 3.63 -7.23
C VAL A 61 -6.22 2.21 -7.64
N ARG A 62 -7.32 1.69 -7.09
CA ARG A 62 -7.86 0.37 -7.45
C ARG A 62 -8.26 0.30 -8.92
N GLN A 63 -8.93 1.33 -9.43
CA GLN A 63 -9.33 1.40 -10.83
C GLN A 63 -8.11 1.39 -11.75
N ALA A 64 -7.10 2.22 -11.47
CA ALA A 64 -5.85 2.24 -12.23
C ALA A 64 -5.10 0.89 -12.13
N GLY A 65 -5.11 0.24 -10.97
CA GLY A 65 -4.54 -1.11 -10.79
C GLY A 65 -5.29 -2.17 -11.59
N SER A 66 -6.62 -2.08 -11.67
CA SER A 66 -7.46 -2.96 -12.50
C SER A 66 -7.17 -2.79 -13.99
N GLU A 67 -7.11 -1.55 -14.48
CA GLU A 67 -6.83 -1.24 -15.89
C GLU A 67 -5.44 -1.74 -16.30
N ASN A 68 -4.42 -1.45 -15.49
CA ASN A 68 -3.07 -1.97 -15.73
C ASN A 68 -3.03 -3.50 -15.69
N SER A 69 -3.71 -4.14 -14.73
CA SER A 69 -3.77 -5.60 -14.65
C SER A 69 -4.42 -6.22 -15.87
N ALA A 70 -5.52 -5.63 -16.36
CA ALA A 70 -6.20 -6.10 -17.56
C ALA A 70 -5.29 -5.99 -18.79
N LEU A 71 -4.52 -4.91 -18.90
CA LEU A 71 -3.58 -4.68 -19.99
C LEU A 71 -2.45 -5.72 -20.02
N PHE A 72 -1.83 -6.02 -18.87
CA PHE A 72 -0.65 -6.89 -18.81
C PHE A 72 -0.97 -8.39 -18.66
N PHE A 73 -2.07 -8.73 -17.99
CA PHE A 73 -2.39 -10.10 -17.60
C PHE A 73 -3.74 -10.59 -18.11
N GLY A 74 -4.42 -9.77 -18.93
CA GLY A 74 -5.69 -10.08 -19.57
C GLY A 74 -6.92 -9.68 -18.73
N PRO A 75 -8.12 -9.60 -19.34
CA PRO A 75 -9.31 -8.99 -18.73
C PRO A 75 -9.69 -9.54 -17.35
N LYS A 76 -9.55 -10.85 -17.15
CA LYS A 76 -9.88 -11.51 -15.87
C LYS A 76 -8.99 -11.05 -14.70
N ALA A 77 -7.76 -10.62 -14.97
CA ALA A 77 -6.87 -10.12 -13.93
C ALA A 77 -7.35 -8.77 -13.37
N GLY A 78 -7.89 -7.89 -14.22
CA GLY A 78 -8.49 -6.62 -13.77
C GLY A 78 -9.72 -6.82 -12.89
N GLU A 79 -10.57 -7.80 -13.21
CA GLU A 79 -11.76 -8.11 -12.41
C GLU A 79 -11.43 -8.45 -10.95
N GLY A 80 -10.35 -9.20 -10.71
CA GLY A 80 -9.90 -9.55 -9.36
C GLY A 80 -9.53 -8.31 -8.53
N TRP A 81 -8.83 -7.35 -9.14
CA TRP A 81 -8.47 -6.09 -8.50
C TRP A 81 -9.66 -5.23 -8.13
N ASN A 82 -10.67 -5.15 -9.00
CA ASN A 82 -11.89 -4.39 -8.73
C ASN A 82 -12.73 -4.95 -7.58
N ARG A 83 -12.59 -6.24 -7.26
CA ARG A 83 -13.29 -6.89 -6.15
C ARG A 83 -12.61 -6.67 -4.79
N TYR A 84 -11.45 -6.02 -4.74
CA TYR A 84 -10.77 -5.76 -3.49
C TYR A 84 -11.63 -4.88 -2.57
N ILE A 85 -11.85 -5.38 -1.34
CA ILE A 85 -12.71 -4.74 -0.34
C ILE A 85 -11.96 -3.57 0.29
N LEU A 86 -12.52 -2.36 0.15
CA LEU A 86 -11.92 -1.13 0.68
C LEU A 86 -12.50 -0.68 2.02
N ARG A 87 -13.71 -1.12 2.39
CA ARG A 87 -14.43 -0.65 3.59
C ARG A 87 -14.74 -1.84 4.53
N PRO A 88 -14.69 -1.65 5.87
CA PRO A 88 -14.12 -0.51 6.58
C PRO A 88 -12.58 -0.55 6.60
N ALA A 89 -11.94 0.62 6.61
CA ALA A 89 -10.49 0.76 6.65
C ALA A 89 -10.05 1.89 7.58
N VAL A 90 -8.77 1.86 7.93
CA VAL A 90 -8.10 2.96 8.64
C VAL A 90 -7.04 3.60 7.79
N ALA A 91 -6.81 4.87 8.07
CA ALA A 91 -5.78 5.72 7.52
C ALA A 91 -4.58 5.71 8.46
N VAL A 92 -3.42 5.29 7.95
CA VAL A 92 -2.16 5.26 8.70
C VAL A 92 -1.18 6.26 8.12
N THR A 93 -0.71 7.17 8.96
CA THR A 93 0.37 8.11 8.64
C THR A 93 1.65 7.69 9.34
N PHE A 94 2.77 7.73 8.64
CA PHE A 94 4.07 7.40 9.21
C PHE A 94 5.19 8.30 8.71
N GLU A 95 6.21 8.44 9.54
CA GLU A 95 7.49 9.06 9.22
C GLU A 95 8.45 8.04 8.62
N LEU A 96 8.88 8.30 7.38
CA LEU A 96 9.83 7.47 6.66
C LEU A 96 11.23 7.56 7.27
N SER A 97 11.77 6.44 7.74
CA SER A 97 13.15 6.32 8.22
C SER A 97 14.06 5.62 7.22
N GLU A 98 13.54 4.61 6.50
CA GLU A 98 14.33 3.82 5.55
C GLU A 98 13.57 3.56 4.26
N LEU A 99 14.29 3.56 3.14
CA LEU A 99 13.77 3.21 1.82
C LEU A 99 14.65 2.15 1.18
N TYR A 100 14.03 1.10 0.66
CA TYR A 100 14.72 -0.02 0.01
C TYR A 100 14.24 -0.23 -1.42
N GLU A 101 15.17 -0.60 -2.30
CA GLU A 101 14.86 -1.15 -3.61
C GLU A 101 14.31 -2.57 -3.44
N GLN A 102 13.21 -2.87 -4.12
CA GLN A 102 12.54 -4.18 -4.08
C GLN A 102 12.14 -4.65 -5.49
N SER A 103 12.46 -3.88 -6.53
CA SER A 103 12.30 -4.31 -7.91
C SER A 103 13.12 -5.58 -8.14
N PRO A 104 12.58 -6.60 -8.82
CA PRO A 104 13.35 -7.79 -9.16
C PRO A 104 14.64 -7.43 -9.91
N GLY A 105 15.80 -7.85 -9.41
CA GLY A 105 17.08 -7.59 -10.04
C GLY A 105 18.24 -7.54 -9.05
N ALA A 106 19.43 -7.21 -9.56
CA ALA A 106 20.68 -7.23 -8.79
C ALA A 106 20.72 -6.28 -7.59
N LYS A 107 19.87 -5.24 -7.59
CA LYS A 107 19.77 -4.22 -6.53
C LYS A 107 18.64 -4.48 -5.53
N ALA A 108 17.91 -5.60 -5.67
CA ALA A 108 16.83 -5.93 -4.75
C ALA A 108 17.38 -6.09 -3.32
N GLY A 109 16.82 -5.35 -2.37
CA GLY A 109 17.28 -5.30 -0.98
C GLY A 109 18.26 -4.17 -0.68
N ASP A 110 18.73 -3.43 -1.68
CA ASP A 110 19.64 -2.29 -1.45
C ASP A 110 18.90 -1.15 -0.72
N LYS A 111 19.54 -0.58 0.30
CA LYS A 111 19.05 0.63 0.97
C LYS A 111 19.29 1.84 0.07
N ILE A 112 18.21 2.51 -0.29
CA ILE A 112 18.21 3.75 -1.09
C ILE A 112 18.39 4.98 -0.17
N ARG A 113 17.74 4.96 1.00
CA ARG A 113 17.80 6.01 2.02
C ARG A 113 17.73 5.41 3.41
#